data_AF-A0A024EBE1-F1
#
_entry.id   AF-A0A024EBE1-F1
#
_cell.length_a   1.000
_cell.length_b   1.000
_cell.length_c   1.000
_cell.angle_alpha   90.00
_cell.angle_beta   90.00
_cell.angle_gamma   90.00
#
_symmetry.space_group_name_H-M   'P 1'
#
loop_
_entity.id
_entity.type
_entity.pdbx_description
1 polymer ?
#
loop_
_entity_poly.entity_id
_entity_poly.type
_entity_poly.pdbx_seq_one_letter_code
_entity_poly.pdbx_strand_id
1 'polypeptide(L)'
;MSDINELKDKVNTKTLNMVLLSIATAGIYLLLWLYKSNQKINETTKIKVVDDTYVIWVAVCLGWSGALSNLGDVLFDSLSGILLIALNALYIVWAFKAKNALSEYALNEHKIDLRMNGFYTFFLNIFYVNYCINDLPEEQRKQLILRGQTTQA
;
A
#
# COMPACT_ATOMS: atom_id res chain seq x y z
N MET A 1 -8.29 12.02 20.51
CA MET A 1 -7.98 10.60 20.23
C MET A 1 -8.40 10.35 18.80
N SER A 2 -7.47 9.97 17.92
CA SER A 2 -7.81 9.56 16.55
C SER A 2 -8.62 8.28 16.63
N ASP A 3 -9.71 8.17 15.86
CA ASP A 3 -10.50 6.94 15.75
C ASP A 3 -9.70 5.93 14.91
N ILE A 4 -9.67 4.65 15.29
CA ILE A 4 -8.99 3.65 14.47
C ILE A 4 -9.62 3.50 13.08
N ASN A 5 -10.90 3.88 12.95
CA ASN A 5 -11.57 3.93 11.66
C ASN A 5 -11.04 5.05 10.76
N GLU A 6 -10.39 6.08 11.30
CA GLU A 6 -9.97 7.27 10.54
C GLU A 6 -9.11 6.91 9.33
N LEU A 7 -8.18 5.96 9.49
CA LEU A 7 -7.30 5.55 8.39
C LEU A 7 -8.05 4.75 7.31
N LYS A 8 -8.96 3.86 7.74
CA LYS A 8 -9.84 3.10 6.85
C LYS A 8 -10.79 4.02 6.09
N ASP A 9 -11.39 4.99 6.77
CA ASP A 9 -12.37 5.93 6.22
C ASP A 9 -11.70 6.96 5.31
N LYS A 10 -10.44 7.33 5.57
CA LYS A 10 -9.65 8.14 4.64
C LYS A 10 -9.28 7.36 3.40
N VAL A 11 -8.84 6.10 3.50
CA VAL A 11 -8.45 5.29 2.34
C VAL A 11 -9.67 4.87 1.52
N ASN A 12 -10.77 4.49 2.19
CA ASN A 12 -12.10 4.15 1.65
C ASN A 12 -12.08 3.41 0.31
N THR A 13 -11.18 2.44 0.18
CA THR A 13 -11.01 1.67 -1.05
C THR A 13 -11.09 0.19 -0.71
N LYS A 14 -12.19 -0.46 -1.12
CA LYS A 14 -12.31 -1.92 -1.01
C LYS A 14 -11.22 -2.58 -1.85
N THR A 15 -10.47 -3.51 -1.27
CA THR A 15 -9.37 -4.22 -1.94
C THR A 15 -9.82 -4.88 -3.25
N LEU A 16 -11.04 -5.43 -3.31
CA LEU A 16 -11.59 -6.01 -4.53
C LEU A 16 -11.80 -4.99 -5.66
N ASN A 17 -12.32 -3.80 -5.33
CA ASN A 17 -12.50 -2.74 -6.33
C ASN A 17 -11.14 -2.27 -6.85
N MET A 18 -10.14 -2.20 -5.97
CA MET A 18 -8.78 -1.84 -6.34
C MET A 18 -8.14 -2.87 -7.29
N VAL A 19 -8.31 -4.16 -7.03
CA VAL A 19 -7.83 -5.23 -7.93
C VAL A 19 -8.53 -5.12 -9.29
N LEU A 20 -9.86 -5.00 -9.32
CA LEU A 20 -10.62 -4.88 -10.57
C LEU A 20 -10.23 -3.64 -11.38
N LEU A 21 -10.11 -2.48 -10.74
CA LEU A 21 -9.66 -1.26 -11.41
C LEU A 21 -8.22 -1.36 -11.88
N SER A 22 -7.33 -2.03 -11.13
CA SER A 22 -5.96 -2.21 -11.57
C SER A 22 -5.86 -3.01 -12.86
N ILE A 23 -6.70 -4.04 -13.01
CA ILE A 23 -6.79 -4.83 -14.25
C ILE A 23 -7.39 -3.97 -15.37
N ALA A 24 -8.50 -3.27 -15.10
CA ALA A 24 -9.19 -2.45 -16.09
C ALA A 24 -8.35 -1.27 -16.61
N THR A 25 -7.46 -0.73 -15.78
CA THR A 25 -6.59 0.42 -16.12
C THR A 25 -5.15 0.04 -16.42
N ALA A 26 -4.86 -1.26 -16.59
CA ALA A 26 -3.51 -1.79 -16.81
C ALA A 26 -2.47 -1.27 -15.79
N GLY A 27 -2.88 -1.11 -14.52
CA GLY A 27 -2.01 -0.71 -13.42
C GLY A 27 -1.89 0.81 -13.19
N ILE A 28 -2.47 1.67 -14.04
CA ILE A 28 -2.46 3.13 -13.81
C ILE A 28 -3.18 3.47 -12.50
N TYR A 29 -4.26 2.77 -12.19
CA TYR A 29 -4.96 2.96 -10.92
C TYR A 29 -4.08 2.66 -9.70
N LEU A 30 -3.17 1.67 -9.78
CA LEU A 30 -2.26 1.33 -8.68
C LEU A 30 -1.33 2.49 -8.35
N LEU A 31 -0.82 3.18 -9.38
CA LEU A 31 0.03 4.36 -9.19
C LEU A 31 -0.72 5.50 -8.49
N LEU A 32 -1.93 5.82 -8.97
CA LEU A 32 -2.76 6.87 -8.37
C LEU A 32 -3.16 6.54 -6.94
N TRP A 33 -3.49 5.28 -6.69
CA TRP A 33 -3.81 4.80 -5.36
C TRP A 33 -2.57 4.89 -4.44
N LEU A 34 -1.39 4.47 -4.91
CA LEU A 34 -0.15 4.54 -4.14
C LEU A 34 0.17 5.97 -3.72
N TYR A 35 0.05 6.93 -4.64
CA TYR A 35 0.27 8.35 -4.35
C TYR A 35 -0.69 8.86 -3.26
N LYS A 36 -2.00 8.64 -3.44
CA LYS A 36 -3.02 9.10 -2.48
C LYS A 36 -2.90 8.40 -1.12
N SER A 37 -2.63 7.10 -1.11
CA SER A 37 -2.47 6.33 0.13
C SER A 37 -1.19 6.73 0.86
N ASN A 38 -0.10 7.01 0.15
CA ASN A 38 1.13 7.52 0.76
C ASN A 38 0.87 8.84 1.53
N GLN A 39 0.15 9.78 0.92
CA GLN A 39 -0.23 11.04 1.57
C GLN A 39 -1.10 10.80 2.80
N LYS A 40 -2.17 10.00 2.66
CA LYS A 40 -3.11 9.71 3.77
C LYS A 40 -2.44 9.00 4.94
N ILE A 41 -1.54 8.04 4.67
CA ILE A 41 -0.76 7.36 5.70
C ILE A 41 0.16 8.37 6.37
N ASN A 42 0.96 9.13 5.60
CA ASN A 42 1.88 10.13 6.17
C ASN A 42 1.16 11.17 7.05
N GLU A 43 0.00 11.66 6.62
CA GLU A 43 -0.81 12.63 7.38
C GLU A 43 -1.36 12.04 8.68
N THR A 44 -1.81 10.79 8.65
CA THR A 44 -2.50 10.16 9.79
C THR A 44 -1.51 9.57 10.79
N THR A 45 -0.47 8.90 10.31
CA THR A 45 0.55 8.29 11.18
C THR A 45 1.62 9.28 11.60
N LYS A 46 1.75 10.43 10.91
CA LYS A 46 2.89 11.37 11.01
C LYS A 46 4.25 10.73 10.72
N ILE A 47 4.27 9.52 10.17
CA ILE A 47 5.48 8.79 9.78
C ILE A 47 5.61 8.88 8.26
N LYS A 48 6.74 9.43 7.79
CA LYS A 48 7.01 9.54 6.36
C LYS A 48 7.37 8.17 5.77
N VAL A 49 6.43 7.56 5.04
CA VAL A 49 6.60 6.26 4.38
C VAL A 49 7.58 6.38 3.21
N VAL A 50 7.25 7.16 2.18
CA VAL A 50 8.17 7.51 1.09
C VAL A 50 8.03 8.99 0.69
N ASP A 51 9.09 9.50 0.05
CA ASP A 51 9.14 10.85 -0.52
C ASP A 51 8.39 10.93 -1.84
N ASP A 52 7.96 12.13 -2.24
CA ASP A 52 7.29 12.35 -3.53
C ASP A 52 8.20 11.98 -4.72
N THR A 53 9.51 12.17 -4.57
CA THR A 53 10.51 11.74 -5.56
C THR A 53 10.43 10.25 -5.87
N TYR A 54 10.10 9.44 -4.85
CA TYR A 54 9.93 8.00 -5.02
C TYR A 54 8.74 7.69 -5.92
N VAL A 55 7.61 8.37 -5.70
CA VAL A 55 6.39 8.18 -6.48
C VAL A 55 6.61 8.61 -7.94
N ILE A 56 7.39 9.67 -8.16
CA ILE A 56 7.80 10.09 -9.50
C ILE A 56 8.58 8.98 -10.21
N TRP A 57 9.55 8.34 -9.54
CA TRP A 57 10.28 7.23 -10.14
C TRP A 57 9.40 6.02 -10.47
N VAL A 58 8.41 5.70 -9.62
CA VAL A 58 7.41 4.67 -9.93
C VAL A 58 6.63 5.05 -11.20
N ALA A 59 6.20 6.31 -11.32
CA ALA A 59 5.49 6.80 -12.51
C ALA A 59 6.36 6.76 -13.77
N VAL A 60 7.63 7.15 -13.66
CA VAL A 60 8.62 7.10 -14.75
C VAL A 60 8.83 5.66 -15.21
N CYS A 61 9.04 4.71 -14.30
CA CYS A 61 9.21 3.30 -14.65
C CYS A 61 7.98 2.73 -15.36
N LEU A 62 6.77 3.03 -14.86
CA LEU A 62 5.53 2.57 -15.49
C LEU A 62 5.33 3.19 -16.89
N GLY A 63 5.50 4.50 -17.01
CA GLY A 63 5.30 5.22 -18.27
C GLY A 63 6.31 4.84 -19.35
N TRP A 64 7.60 4.80 -19.01
CA TRP A 64 8.66 4.44 -19.96
C TRP A 64 8.65 2.96 -20.31
N SER A 65 8.30 2.06 -19.40
CA SER A 65 8.16 0.64 -19.72
C SER A 65 7.10 0.44 -20.81
N GLY A 66 5.91 1.05 -20.66
CA GLY A 66 4.87 0.97 -21.68
C GLY A 66 5.20 1.68 -22.99
N ALA A 67 5.88 2.84 -22.93
CA ALA A 67 6.27 3.55 -24.14
C ALA A 67 7.32 2.79 -24.97
N LEU A 68 8.35 2.25 -24.31
CA LEU A 68 9.46 1.56 -24.97
C LEU A 68 9.03 0.23 -25.58
N SER A 69 8.14 -0.52 -24.93
CA SER A 69 7.67 -1.82 -25.43
C SER A 69 6.84 -1.73 -26.72
N ASN A 70 6.41 -0.53 -27.12
CA ASN A 70 5.62 -0.31 -28.33
C ASN A 70 6.46 0.14 -29.54
N LEU A 71 7.78 0.28 -29.39
CA LEU A 71 8.67 0.75 -30.46
C LEU A 71 9.15 -0.37 -31.40
N GLY A 72 8.97 -1.65 -31.02
CA GLY A 72 9.26 -2.81 -31.88
C GLY A 72 10.75 -3.11 -32.10
N ASP A 73 11.64 -2.51 -31.28
CA ASP A 73 13.08 -2.79 -31.29
C ASP A 73 13.44 -3.70 -30.11
N VAL A 74 14.22 -4.75 -30.38
CA VAL A 74 14.66 -5.75 -29.38
C VAL A 74 15.40 -5.11 -28.20
N LEU A 75 16.18 -4.05 -28.45
CA LEU A 75 16.87 -3.32 -27.38
C LEU A 75 15.88 -2.58 -26.49
N PHE A 76 14.87 -1.91 -27.06
CA PHE A 76 13.85 -1.19 -26.30
C PHE A 76 12.92 -2.13 -25.55
N ASP A 77 12.59 -3.29 -26.12
CA ASP A 77 11.81 -4.32 -25.45
C ASP A 77 12.56 -4.86 -24.22
N SER A 78 13.86 -5.13 -24.36
CA SER A 78 14.70 -5.58 -23.23
C SER A 78 14.76 -4.53 -22.12
N LEU A 79 14.94 -3.25 -22.48
CA LEU A 79 14.95 -2.15 -21.52
C LEU A 79 13.59 -1.96 -20.83
N SER A 80 12.49 -2.13 -21.57
CA SER A 80 11.13 -2.09 -21.03
C SER A 80 10.90 -3.16 -19.96
N GLY A 81 11.44 -4.36 -20.17
CA GLY A 81 11.40 -5.47 -19.22
C GLY A 81 12.18 -5.18 -17.94
N ILE A 82 13.37 -4.58 -18.06
CA ILE A 82 14.17 -4.16 -16.90
C ILE A 82 13.42 -3.10 -16.08
N LEU A 83 12.81 -2.12 -16.74
CA LEU A 83 11.99 -1.09 -16.07
C LEU A 83 10.77 -1.70 -15.36
N LEU A 84 10.15 -2.73 -15.93
CA LEU A 84 9.04 -3.43 -15.30
C LEU A 84 9.48 -4.19 -14.04
N ILE A 85 10.65 -4.83 -14.07
CA ILE A 85 11.23 -5.48 -12.89
C ILE A 85 11.54 -4.44 -11.81
N ALA A 86 12.15 -3.31 -12.19
CA ALA A 86 12.42 -2.21 -11.26
C ALA A 86 11.13 -1.64 -10.65
N LEU A 87 10.08 -1.47 -11.45
CA LEU A 87 8.76 -1.04 -10.97
C LEU A 87 8.20 -1.98 -9.90
N ASN A 88 8.27 -3.29 -10.13
CA ASN A 88 7.83 -4.28 -9.16
C ASN A 88 8.66 -4.22 -7.86
N ALA A 89 9.98 -4.07 -7.96
CA ALA A 89 10.83 -3.89 -6.80
C ALA A 89 10.46 -2.64 -5.99
N LEU A 90 10.12 -1.53 -6.65
CA LEU A 90 9.64 -0.31 -5.99
C LEU A 90 8.28 -0.55 -5.31
N TYR A 91 7.37 -1.31 -5.90
CA TYR A 91 6.12 -1.64 -5.21
C TYR A 91 6.34 -2.50 -3.95
N ILE A 92 7.28 -3.44 -4.00
CA ILE A 92 7.67 -4.25 -2.83
C ILE A 92 8.27 -3.36 -1.73
N VAL A 93 9.26 -2.52 -2.07
CA VAL A 93 9.92 -1.63 -1.10
C VAL A 93 8.92 -0.69 -0.44
N TRP A 94 8.00 -0.12 -1.23
CA TRP A 94 6.93 0.71 -0.68
C TRP A 94 6.04 -0.07 0.29
N ALA A 95 5.64 -1.29 -0.06
CA ALA A 95 4.77 -2.11 0.78
C ALA A 95 5.41 -2.44 2.14
N PHE A 96 6.72 -2.76 2.18
CA PHE A 96 7.44 -2.98 3.44
C PHE A 96 7.56 -1.70 4.29
N LYS A 97 7.78 -0.54 3.66
CA LYS A 97 7.80 0.73 4.38
C LYS A 97 6.44 1.09 4.95
N ALA A 98 5.37 0.92 4.17
CA ALA A 98 4.00 1.16 4.60
C ALA A 98 3.62 0.21 5.74
N LYS A 99 4.00 -1.08 5.66
CA LYS A 99 3.84 -2.05 6.74
C LYS A 99 4.44 -1.53 8.05
N ASN A 100 5.69 -1.08 8.04
CA ASN A 100 6.35 -0.62 9.26
C ASN A 100 5.64 0.61 9.86
N ALA A 101 5.27 1.58 9.02
CA ALA A 101 4.54 2.76 9.47
C ALA A 101 3.16 2.42 10.07
N LEU A 102 2.45 1.45 9.48
CA LEU A 102 1.16 0.98 10.00
C LEU A 102 1.30 0.24 11.33
N SER A 103 2.28 -0.65 11.45
CA SER A 103 2.56 -1.37 12.69
C SER A 103 2.95 -0.42 13.82
N GLU A 104 3.78 0.59 13.54
CA GLU A 104 4.19 1.59 14.52
C GLU A 104 3.01 2.49 14.94
N TYR A 105 2.19 2.94 14.00
CA TYR A 105 0.98 3.70 14.29
C TYR A 105 0.00 2.92 15.18
N ALA A 106 -0.29 1.66 14.83
CA ALA A 106 -1.20 0.82 15.59
C ALA A 106 -0.69 0.58 17.02
N LEU A 107 0.62 0.41 17.19
CA LEU A 107 1.23 0.18 18.50
C LEU A 107 1.24 1.44 19.36
N ASN A 108 1.63 2.59 18.78
CA ASN A 108 1.83 3.82 19.54
C ASN A 108 0.51 4.54 19.88
N GLU A 109 -0.41 4.64 18.92
CA GLU A 109 -1.66 5.39 19.10
C GLU A 109 -2.76 4.52 19.71
N HIS A 110 -2.86 3.25 19.29
CA HIS A 110 -3.96 2.37 19.66
C HIS A 110 -3.57 1.23 20.60
N LYS A 111 -2.27 1.09 20.92
CA LYS A 111 -1.71 -0.01 21.74
C LYS A 111 -2.07 -1.39 21.21
N ILE A 112 -2.19 -1.54 19.89
CA ILE A 112 -2.49 -2.78 19.19
C ILE A 112 -1.22 -3.28 18.52
N ASP A 113 -0.90 -4.57 18.72
CA ASP A 113 0.21 -5.19 18.02
C ASP A 113 -0.26 -5.65 16.63
N LEU A 114 -0.13 -4.78 15.63
CA LEU A 114 -0.47 -5.10 14.24
C LEU A 114 0.67 -5.89 13.58
N ARG A 115 0.55 -7.22 13.61
CA ARG A 115 1.54 -8.13 13.02
C ARG A 115 1.23 -8.45 11.56
N MET A 116 1.70 -7.60 10.66
CA MET A 116 1.62 -7.87 9.20
C MET A 116 2.64 -8.93 8.77
N ASN A 117 2.21 -9.94 8.01
CA ASN A 117 3.09 -11.01 7.51
C ASN A 117 3.97 -10.52 6.36
N GLY A 118 5.29 -10.69 6.48
CA GLY A 118 6.27 -10.31 5.45
C GLY A 118 6.10 -11.09 4.14
N PHE A 119 5.69 -12.36 4.22
CA PHE A 119 5.46 -13.19 3.02
C PHE A 119 4.33 -12.61 2.16
N TYR A 120 3.18 -12.31 2.76
CA TYR A 120 2.08 -11.66 2.03
C TYR A 120 2.42 -10.24 1.59
N THR A 121 3.22 -9.52 2.37
CA THR A 121 3.71 -8.19 1.96
C THR A 121 4.54 -8.26 0.69
N PHE A 122 5.35 -9.31 0.48
CA PHE A 122 6.18 -9.45 -0.73
C PHE A 122 5.39 -9.89 -1.97
N PHE A 123 4.45 -10.83 -1.83
CA PHE A 123 3.70 -11.36 -2.99
C PHE A 123 2.54 -10.46 -3.42
N LEU A 124 1.81 -9.90 -2.45
CA LEU A 124 0.61 -9.09 -2.71
C LEU A 124 0.89 -7.59 -2.63
N ASN A 125 2.03 -7.18 -2.06
CA ASN A 125 2.53 -5.80 -2.03
C ASN A 125 1.44 -4.79 -1.63
N ILE A 126 1.11 -3.90 -2.55
CA ILE A 126 0.16 -2.81 -2.38
C ILE A 126 -1.23 -3.32 -1.96
N PHE A 127 -1.68 -4.46 -2.52
CA PHE A 127 -3.00 -5.02 -2.20
C PHE A 127 -3.08 -5.52 -0.75
N TYR A 128 -1.99 -6.09 -0.23
CA TYR A 128 -1.94 -6.54 1.16
C TYR A 128 -1.94 -5.37 2.13
N VAL A 129 -1.21 -4.30 1.82
CA VAL A 129 -1.25 -3.05 2.61
C VAL A 129 -2.67 -2.48 2.65
N ASN A 130 -3.34 -2.37 1.50
CA ASN A 130 -4.73 -1.89 1.46
C ASN A 130 -5.68 -2.80 2.25
N TYR A 131 -5.50 -4.12 2.17
CA TYR A 131 -6.27 -5.07 2.98
C TYR A 131 -6.05 -4.85 4.48
N CYS A 132 -4.80 -4.74 4.94
CA CYS A 132 -4.51 -4.52 6.35
C CYS A 132 -5.04 -3.18 6.88
N ILE A 133 -5.05 -2.13 6.07
CA ILE A 133 -5.68 -0.86 6.44
C ILE A 133 -7.20 -1.03 6.64
N ASN A 134 -7.86 -1.78 5.75
CA ASN A 134 -9.30 -2.02 5.84
C ASN A 134 -9.69 -2.94 7.01
N ASP A 135 -8.79 -3.84 7.41
CA ASP A 135 -8.95 -4.81 8.50
C ASP A 135 -8.49 -4.27 9.87
N LEU A 136 -7.86 -3.09 9.91
CA LEU A 136 -7.32 -2.49 11.13
C LEU A 136 -8.34 -2.40 12.30
N PRO A 137 -9.60 -1.96 12.08
CA PRO A 137 -10.60 -1.91 13.15
C PRO A 137 -11.04 -3.30 13.65
N GLU A 138 -11.03 -4.28 12.76
CA GLU A 138 -11.38 -5.67 13.08
C GLU A 138 -10.30 -6.30 13.98
N GLU A 139 -9.03 -6.04 13.66
CA GLU A 139 -7.88 -6.48 14.47
C GLU A 139 -7.89 -5.82 15.86
N GLN A 140 -8.28 -4.55 15.98
CA GLN A 140 -8.53 -3.93 17.28
C GLN A 140 -9.61 -4.69 18.06
N ARG A 141 -10.76 -4.95 17.45
CA ARG A 141 -11.88 -5.62 18.12
C ARG A 141 -11.45 -6.99 18.64
N LYS A 142 -10.76 -7.79 17.82
CA LYS A 142 -10.23 -9.10 18.24
C LYS A 142 -9.28 -8.98 19.42
N GLN A 143 -8.33 -8.04 19.39
CA GLN A 143 -7.39 -7.86 20.50
C GLN A 143 -8.06 -7.33 21.78
N LEU A 144 -9.06 -6.46 21.68
CA LEU A 144 -9.84 -6.01 22.84
C LEU A 144 -10.60 -7.17 23.50
N ILE A 145 -11.24 -8.03 22.69
CA ILE A 145 -11.90 -9.25 23.17
C ILE A 145 -10.90 -10.17 23.88
N LEU A 146 -9.72 -10.41 23.28
CA LEU A 146 -8.67 -11.25 23.86
C LEU A 146 -8.08 -10.66 25.15
N ARG A 147 -8.07 -9.33 25.30
CA ARG A 147 -7.63 -8.62 26.51
C ARG A 147 -8.71 -8.56 27.61
N GLY A 148 -9.89 -9.15 27.37
CA GLY A 148 -11.01 -9.11 28.32
C GLY A 148 -11.66 -7.73 28.48
N GLN A 149 -11.36 -6.80 27.57
CA GLN A 149 -12.00 -5.49 27.50
C GLN A 149 -13.21 -5.61 26.58
N THR A 150 -14.30 -6.21 27.07
CA THR A 150 -15.60 -6.12 26.42
C THR A 150 -16.07 -4.68 26.50
N THR A 151 -16.04 -3.97 25.38
CA THR A 151 -16.82 -2.73 25.21
C THR A 151 -18.27 -3.10 25.55
N GLN A 152 -18.77 -2.56 26.66
CA GLN A 152 -20.19 -2.58 26.98
C GLN A 152 -20.93 -1.95 25.79
N ALA A 153 -21.92 -2.68 25.28
CA ALA A 153 -22.79 -2.29 24.19
C ALA A 153 -23.54 -0.98 24.49
#